data_AF-A0A8H7ZTX0-F1
#
_entry.id   AF-A0A8H7ZTX0-F1
#
_cell.length_a   1.000
_cell.length_b   1.000
_cell.length_c   1.000
_cell.angle_alpha   90.00
_cell.angle_beta   90.00
_cell.angle_gamma   90.00
#
_symmetry.space_group_name_H-M   'P 1'
#
loop_
_entity.id
_entity.type
_entity.pdbx_description
1 polymer ?
#
loop_
_entity_poly.entity_id
_entity_poly.type
_entity_poly.pdbx_seq_one_letter_code
_entity_poly.pdbx_strand_id
1 'polypeptide(L)'
;MVCSDDDLETFVQWLLANGASLPCVEARKTAGGEMMGLFLTELPDCVSRTRHADASPGGGGGGEEEEEALSTPLARIPAPLLLTRDNVISRATRNSSADDDDDWELLGLGSKGAKDVFSTNPREAIVRCVLRARRPPRNASAPDGGGGLGFWRPYAKILPVDTTGTPAARLLRERAFESPPDGEFEDRDRIEAAGREVFGKVLPDEAAWPQELVSAAKSKALALCRNYRELTKRSEGRGGGGAPALAGLTLREYAGADAAVCSRVVCFAGAGDGGSGGGPGSEFPVMVPLVDFCNHSGSPNARWRVSPVDGAVELVLNDRGARSASPGDELTISYGDRPLCEFLFVYGFAPDPSPDVVERERISIPASFDYLWATLGSPEAEKDVFRAKLRFAVENLEGFAPPRKPFLKLLSPAELSLLEESQDRDQSADACLDTGLDVPSRQFLTLCLLHSEDGLRSAVADDADGGQAPRLAAADPPLSREPSPGASPEAPAGRRVLCDAAAFNDFARRHPLYPVFRLRVASFLGELLSRELDCARTSAGPPLPEDDDGRPASSWDRGLHNFAQVASICLERALERCSAAVERLAEDEVVVRYLEQIRGSG
;
A
#
# COMPACT_ATOMS: atom_id res chain seq x y z
N MET A 1 14.27 -8.13 20.67
CA MET A 1 14.75 -9.33 21.37
C MET A 1 14.65 -10.50 20.41
N VAL A 2 15.73 -11.26 20.22
CA VAL A 2 15.73 -12.48 19.40
C VAL A 2 15.03 -13.58 20.21
N CYS A 3 14.13 -14.35 19.58
CA CYS A 3 13.47 -15.50 20.20
C CYS A 3 14.53 -16.45 20.80
N SER A 4 14.35 -16.88 22.05
CA SER A 4 15.22 -17.91 22.65
C SER A 4 14.92 -19.27 22.00
N ASP A 5 15.89 -20.18 22.02
CA ASP A 5 15.68 -21.52 21.47
C ASP A 5 14.66 -22.30 22.33
N ASP A 6 14.61 -22.02 23.65
CA ASP A 6 13.61 -22.56 24.58
C ASP A 6 12.16 -22.11 24.23
N ASP A 7 11.98 -20.85 23.84
CA ASP A 7 10.66 -20.35 23.42
C ASP A 7 10.22 -21.01 22.10
N LEU A 8 11.16 -21.27 21.19
CA LEU A 8 10.89 -21.96 19.93
C LEU A 8 10.52 -23.43 20.17
N GLU A 9 11.26 -24.13 21.03
CA GLU A 9 10.92 -25.50 21.42
C GLU A 9 9.54 -25.56 22.08
N THR A 10 9.25 -24.63 23.00
CA THR A 10 7.94 -24.52 23.66
C THR A 10 6.81 -24.31 22.64
N PHE A 11 7.05 -23.49 21.62
CA PHE A 11 6.10 -23.28 20.53
C PHE A 11 5.86 -24.54 19.69
N VAL A 12 6.92 -25.27 19.32
CA VAL A 12 6.80 -26.51 18.54
C VAL A 12 6.06 -27.58 19.35
N GLN A 13 6.40 -27.75 20.63
CA GLN A 13 5.68 -28.66 21.51
C GLN A 13 4.18 -28.29 21.63
N TRP A 14 3.87 -26.99 21.72
CA TRP A 14 2.49 -26.51 21.72
C TRP A 14 1.74 -26.82 20.41
N LEU A 15 2.39 -26.65 19.25
CA LEU A 15 1.80 -27.02 17.95
C LEU A 15 1.43 -28.51 17.91
N LEU A 16 2.39 -29.38 18.25
CA LEU A 16 2.22 -30.83 18.23
C LEU A 16 1.13 -31.28 19.22
N ALA A 17 1.12 -30.72 20.43
CA ALA A 17 0.10 -31.01 21.44
C ALA A 17 -1.33 -30.64 21.01
N ASN A 18 -1.46 -29.76 20.03
CA ASN A 18 -2.75 -29.30 19.48
C ASN A 18 -3.03 -29.83 18.07
N GLY A 19 -2.38 -30.93 17.69
CA GLY A 19 -2.70 -31.70 16.48
C GLY A 19 -2.06 -31.17 15.19
N ALA A 20 -1.09 -30.24 15.29
CA ALA A 20 -0.25 -29.93 14.13
C ALA A 20 0.64 -31.12 13.77
N SER A 21 0.99 -31.24 12.48
CA SER A 21 1.89 -32.28 11.97
C SER A 21 3.02 -31.62 11.18
N LEU A 22 4.27 -31.91 11.56
CA LEU A 22 5.48 -31.27 11.04
C LEU A 22 6.50 -32.30 10.55
N PRO A 23 6.13 -33.26 9.68
CA PRO A 23 6.98 -34.40 9.36
C PRO A 23 8.30 -34.01 8.70
N CYS A 24 8.28 -33.00 7.83
CA CYS A 24 9.39 -32.69 6.93
C CYS A 24 9.96 -31.29 7.13
N VAL A 25 9.63 -30.60 8.23
CA VAL A 25 10.04 -29.19 8.42
C VAL A 25 10.57 -28.91 9.82
N GLU A 26 11.54 -28.00 9.88
CA GLU A 26 12.03 -27.39 11.12
C GLU A 26 12.02 -25.87 11.01
N ALA A 27 11.62 -25.20 12.09
CA ALA A 27 11.79 -23.75 12.21
C ALA A 27 13.15 -23.48 12.84
N ARG A 28 13.95 -22.59 12.26
CA ARG A 28 15.24 -22.16 12.81
C ARG A 28 15.56 -20.73 12.41
N LYS A 29 16.56 -20.14 13.05
CA LYS A 29 17.11 -18.85 12.64
C LYS A 29 17.87 -19.03 11.32
N THR A 30 17.69 -18.09 10.40
CA THR A 30 18.44 -18.00 9.13
C THR A 30 19.94 -17.78 9.42
N ALA A 31 20.81 -17.98 8.42
CA ALA A 31 22.26 -17.87 8.59
C ALA A 31 22.73 -16.51 9.15
N GLY A 32 21.94 -15.44 8.98
CA GLY A 32 22.20 -14.12 9.57
C GLY A 32 21.72 -13.95 11.01
N GLY A 33 21.03 -14.92 11.60
CA GLY A 33 20.54 -14.90 12.99
C GLY A 33 19.38 -13.94 13.28
N GLU A 34 19.08 -13.02 12.36
CA GLU A 34 18.07 -11.96 12.57
C GLU A 34 16.63 -12.42 12.28
N MET A 35 16.46 -13.37 11.37
CA MET A 35 15.14 -13.80 10.88
C MET A 35 14.91 -15.28 11.15
N MET A 36 13.68 -15.63 11.47
CA MET A 36 13.22 -17.02 11.45
C MET A 36 12.97 -17.46 10.01
N GLY A 37 13.27 -18.72 9.72
CA GLY A 37 12.94 -19.39 8.47
C GLY A 37 12.41 -20.79 8.76
N LEU A 38 11.72 -21.37 7.78
CA LEU A 38 11.31 -22.76 7.80
C LEU A 38 12.19 -23.55 6.83
N PHE A 39 12.68 -24.71 7.23
CA PHE A 39 13.63 -25.49 6.45
C PHE A 39 13.16 -26.92 6.28
N LEU A 40 13.45 -27.49 5.12
CA LEU A 40 13.09 -28.87 4.81
C LEU A 40 14.05 -29.82 5.55
N THR A 41 13.55 -30.72 6.38
CA THR A 41 14.39 -31.71 7.10
C THR A 41 14.61 -32.97 6.29
N GLU A 42 13.61 -33.36 5.50
CA GLU A 42 13.62 -34.54 4.63
C GLU A 42 12.64 -34.33 3.45
N LEU A 43 12.85 -35.05 2.35
CA LEU A 43 11.89 -35.05 1.25
C LEU A 43 10.76 -36.04 1.53
N PRO A 44 9.50 -35.69 1.24
CA PRO A 44 8.42 -36.67 1.28
C PRO A 44 8.74 -37.89 0.42
N ASP A 45 8.37 -39.09 0.90
CA ASP A 45 8.65 -40.36 0.21
C ASP A 45 8.18 -40.38 -1.25
N CYS A 46 7.02 -39.77 -1.52
CA CYS A 46 6.45 -39.64 -2.86
C CYS A 46 7.39 -38.84 -3.80
N VAL A 47 7.89 -37.68 -3.35
CA VAL A 47 8.81 -36.83 -4.13
C VAL A 47 10.14 -37.54 -4.41
N SER A 48 10.64 -38.28 -3.42
CA SER A 48 11.88 -39.05 -3.57
C SER A 48 11.75 -40.13 -4.66
N ARG A 49 10.58 -40.79 -4.76
CA ARG A 49 10.33 -41.80 -5.79
C ARG A 49 10.24 -41.20 -7.20
N THR A 50 9.55 -40.07 -7.36
CA THR A 50 9.38 -39.42 -8.68
C THR A 50 10.74 -39.01 -9.27
N ARG A 51 11.64 -38.46 -8.45
CA ARG A 51 13.00 -38.09 -8.90
C ARG A 51 13.84 -39.29 -9.36
N HIS A 52 13.66 -40.45 -8.73
CA HIS A 52 14.34 -41.67 -9.16
C HIS A 52 13.75 -42.24 -10.47
N ALA A 53 12.45 -42.05 -10.71
CA ALA A 53 11.79 -42.47 -11.94
C ALA A 53 12.23 -41.64 -13.16
N ASP A 54 12.35 -40.31 -13.02
CA ASP A 54 12.77 -39.40 -14.11
C ASP A 54 14.22 -39.63 -14.58
N ALA A 55 15.07 -40.19 -13.72
CA ALA A 55 16.44 -40.57 -14.11
C ALA A 55 16.48 -41.80 -15.06
N SER A 56 15.36 -42.49 -15.28
CA SER A 56 15.26 -43.65 -16.17
C SER A 56 14.69 -43.25 -17.54
N PRO A 57 15.48 -43.30 -18.63
CA PRO A 57 15.03 -42.88 -19.95
C PRO A 57 14.06 -43.93 -20.54
N GLY A 58 12.75 -43.78 -20.31
CA GLY A 58 11.74 -44.61 -20.99
C GLY A 58 10.32 -44.69 -20.41
N GLY A 59 10.01 -44.08 -19.26
CA GLY A 59 8.70 -44.24 -18.60
C GLY A 59 7.73 -43.08 -18.85
N GLY A 60 6.78 -43.22 -19.78
CA GLY A 60 5.73 -42.22 -20.07
C GLY A 60 4.55 -42.20 -19.09
N GLY A 61 4.77 -42.46 -17.79
CA GLY A 61 3.72 -42.66 -16.78
C GLY A 61 3.59 -41.59 -15.68
N GLY A 62 4.23 -40.43 -15.81
CA GLY A 62 4.51 -39.53 -14.66
C GLY A 62 3.37 -38.66 -14.12
N GLY A 63 2.18 -38.63 -14.71
CA GLY A 63 1.16 -37.64 -14.34
C GLY A 63 0.55 -37.78 -12.94
N GLU A 64 0.20 -39.01 -12.53
CA GLU A 64 -0.49 -39.25 -11.24
C GLU A 64 0.48 -39.17 -10.05
N GLU A 65 1.71 -39.67 -10.19
CA GLU A 65 2.73 -39.60 -9.14
C GLU A 65 3.25 -38.17 -8.91
N GLU A 66 3.30 -37.33 -9.95
CA GLU A 66 3.68 -35.92 -9.83
C GLU A 66 2.60 -35.12 -9.07
N GLU A 67 1.32 -35.37 -9.35
CA GLU A 67 0.21 -34.73 -8.63
C GLU A 67 0.17 -35.16 -7.14
N GLU A 68 0.42 -36.45 -6.85
CA GLU A 68 0.49 -36.96 -5.48
C GLU A 68 1.67 -36.33 -4.70
N ALA A 69 2.84 -36.21 -5.33
CA ALA A 69 4.03 -35.58 -4.75
C ALA A 69 3.77 -34.10 -4.39
N LEU A 70 3.07 -33.37 -5.26
CA LEU A 70 2.67 -31.97 -5.02
C LEU A 70 1.54 -31.83 -3.99
N SER A 71 0.86 -32.92 -3.66
CA SER A 71 -0.25 -32.93 -2.71
C SER A 71 0.16 -33.30 -1.29
N THR A 72 1.38 -33.80 -1.08
CA THR A 72 1.80 -34.29 0.24
C THR A 72 2.20 -33.12 1.14
N PRO A 73 1.55 -32.92 2.31
CA PRO A 73 1.83 -31.80 3.19
C PRO A 73 3.18 -31.98 3.90
N LEU A 74 4.05 -30.99 3.75
CA LEU A 74 5.29 -30.84 4.53
C LEU A 74 5.00 -30.48 5.98
N ALA A 75 3.94 -29.69 6.17
CA ALA A 75 3.41 -29.30 7.47
C ALA A 75 1.90 -29.10 7.38
N ARG A 76 1.21 -29.32 8.50
CA ARG A 76 -0.23 -29.18 8.61
C ARG A 76 -0.62 -28.51 9.91
N ILE A 77 -1.37 -27.41 9.81
CA ILE A 77 -1.82 -26.58 10.92
C ILE A 77 -3.35 -26.62 11.02
N PRO A 78 -3.92 -27.33 12.01
CA PRO A 78 -5.36 -27.41 12.22
C PRO A 78 -6.05 -26.04 12.32
N ALA A 79 -7.28 -25.95 11.82
CA ALA A 79 -8.09 -24.72 11.87
C ALA A 79 -8.21 -24.09 13.28
N PRO A 80 -8.31 -24.85 14.40
CA PRO A 80 -8.36 -24.28 15.75
C PRO A 80 -7.08 -23.60 16.25
N LEU A 81 -5.94 -23.82 15.56
CA LEU A 81 -4.66 -23.16 15.86
C LEU A 81 -4.51 -21.81 15.16
N LEU A 82 -5.26 -21.58 14.08
CA LEU A 82 -5.19 -20.35 13.31
C LEU A 82 -5.62 -19.16 14.16
N LEU A 83 -4.91 -18.04 14.02
CA LEU A 83 -5.28 -16.79 14.68
C LEU A 83 -6.22 -16.02 13.74
N THR A 84 -7.50 -16.38 13.80
CA THR A 84 -8.58 -15.69 13.08
C THR A 84 -9.42 -14.88 14.07
N ARG A 85 -10.15 -13.87 13.56
CA ARG A 85 -11.17 -13.16 14.36
C ARG A 85 -12.10 -14.15 15.08
N ASP A 86 -12.62 -15.13 14.35
CA ASP A 86 -13.63 -16.05 14.89
C ASP A 86 -13.07 -17.01 15.93
N ASN A 87 -11.82 -17.47 15.77
CA ASN A 87 -11.15 -18.27 16.79
C ASN A 87 -10.88 -17.45 18.05
N VAL A 88 -10.45 -16.18 17.90
CA VAL A 88 -10.25 -15.25 19.03
C VAL A 88 -11.57 -15.06 19.80
N ILE A 89 -12.66 -14.76 19.09
CA ILE A 89 -14.00 -14.58 19.71
C ILE A 89 -14.49 -15.89 20.34
N SER A 90 -14.38 -17.02 19.62
CA SER A 90 -14.84 -18.32 20.12
C SER A 90 -14.08 -18.76 21.37
N ARG A 91 -12.81 -18.38 21.54
CA ARG A 91 -12.06 -18.71 22.76
C ARG A 91 -12.35 -17.77 23.91
N ALA A 92 -12.47 -16.47 23.64
CA ALA A 92 -12.88 -15.50 24.64
C ALA A 92 -14.29 -15.83 25.20
N THR A 93 -15.20 -16.33 24.35
CA THR A 93 -16.56 -16.75 24.77
C THR A 93 -16.60 -18.05 25.57
N ARG A 94 -15.79 -19.06 25.21
CA ARG A 94 -15.83 -20.38 25.89
C ARG A 94 -15.30 -20.32 27.32
N ASN A 95 -14.38 -19.39 27.58
CA ASN A 95 -13.68 -19.32 28.85
C ASN A 95 -14.17 -18.19 29.75
N SER A 96 -15.26 -17.51 29.39
CA SER A 96 -15.96 -16.64 30.32
C SER A 96 -16.71 -17.49 31.35
N SER A 97 -15.97 -18.08 32.29
CA SER A 97 -16.48 -18.18 33.64
C SER A 97 -16.73 -16.75 34.15
N ALA A 98 -17.69 -16.54 35.05
CA ALA A 98 -18.06 -15.21 35.51
C ALA A 98 -16.90 -14.41 36.15
N ASP A 99 -15.76 -15.04 36.39
CA ASP A 99 -14.56 -14.44 36.99
C ASP A 99 -13.47 -14.03 35.97
N ASP A 100 -13.61 -14.39 34.68
CA ASP A 100 -12.64 -14.07 33.61
C ASP A 100 -13.11 -12.92 32.69
N ASP A 101 -13.64 -11.84 33.28
CA ASP A 101 -14.04 -10.62 32.54
C ASP A 101 -12.85 -9.95 31.80
N ASP A 102 -11.62 -10.22 32.24
CA ASP A 102 -10.38 -9.63 31.70
C ASP A 102 -10.18 -9.86 30.18
N ASP A 103 -10.55 -11.03 29.66
CA ASP A 103 -10.37 -11.34 28.23
C ASP A 103 -11.36 -10.56 27.34
N TRP A 104 -12.58 -10.33 27.82
CA TRP A 104 -13.57 -9.49 27.14
C TRP A 104 -13.23 -8.00 27.22
N GLU A 105 -12.70 -7.57 28.35
CA GLU A 105 -12.23 -6.19 28.53
C GLU A 105 -11.05 -5.87 27.63
N LEU A 106 -10.11 -6.79 27.44
CA LEU A 106 -9.00 -6.59 26.52
C LEU A 106 -9.45 -6.57 25.05
N LEU A 107 -10.48 -7.35 24.71
CA LEU A 107 -11.16 -7.20 23.42
C LEU A 107 -11.89 -5.84 23.32
N GLY A 108 -12.08 -5.12 24.44
CA GLY A 108 -12.64 -3.77 24.52
C GLY A 108 -14.17 -3.77 24.53
N LEU A 109 -14.78 -4.87 25.01
CA LEU A 109 -16.14 -5.23 24.68
C LEU A 109 -16.89 -5.70 25.93
N GLY A 110 -18.00 -5.04 26.26
CA GLY A 110 -19.06 -5.74 26.96
C GLY A 110 -19.61 -6.84 26.04
N SER A 111 -20.22 -7.90 26.60
CA SER A 111 -20.77 -9.04 25.86
C SER A 111 -21.63 -8.68 24.63
N LYS A 112 -22.26 -7.49 24.61
CA LYS A 112 -23.02 -6.96 23.46
C LYS A 112 -22.19 -6.19 22.42
N GLY A 113 -21.11 -5.53 22.80
CA GLY A 113 -20.30 -4.71 21.87
C GLY A 113 -19.37 -5.55 20.99
N ALA A 114 -19.14 -6.82 21.35
CA ALA A 114 -18.08 -7.62 20.77
C ALA A 114 -18.21 -7.89 19.27
N LYS A 115 -19.44 -8.02 18.82
CA LYS A 115 -19.73 -8.26 17.41
C LYS A 115 -19.44 -7.02 16.57
N ASP A 116 -19.68 -5.82 17.10
CA ASP A 116 -19.62 -4.58 16.32
C ASP A 116 -18.18 -4.13 16.06
N VAL A 117 -17.31 -4.15 17.07
CA VAL A 117 -15.91 -3.69 16.90
C VAL A 117 -15.12 -4.63 16.00
N PHE A 118 -15.30 -5.94 16.13
CA PHE A 118 -14.59 -6.89 15.28
C PHE A 118 -15.22 -7.07 13.90
N SER A 119 -16.48 -6.68 13.70
CA SER A 119 -17.05 -6.63 12.35
C SER A 119 -16.38 -5.57 11.48
N THR A 120 -15.90 -4.47 12.07
CA THR A 120 -15.33 -3.34 11.32
C THR A 120 -13.83 -3.49 11.08
N ASN A 121 -13.09 -4.20 11.93
CA ASN A 121 -11.67 -4.47 11.73
C ASN A 121 -11.24 -5.84 12.30
N PRO A 122 -11.29 -6.92 11.49
CA PRO A 122 -10.90 -8.26 11.95
C PRO A 122 -9.41 -8.36 12.33
N ARG A 123 -8.53 -7.53 11.76
CA ARG A 123 -7.10 -7.51 12.09
C ARG A 123 -6.86 -7.03 13.52
N GLU A 124 -7.63 -6.04 13.98
CA GLU A 124 -7.51 -5.50 15.34
C GLU A 124 -7.79 -6.57 16.42
N ALA A 125 -8.67 -7.55 16.14
CA ALA A 125 -8.89 -8.69 17.02
C ALA A 125 -7.62 -9.51 17.22
N ILE A 126 -6.89 -9.76 16.12
CA ILE A 126 -5.64 -10.52 16.11
C ILE A 126 -4.55 -9.75 16.86
N VAL A 127 -4.41 -8.44 16.63
CA VAL A 127 -3.45 -7.57 17.34
C VAL A 127 -3.68 -7.62 18.86
N ARG A 128 -4.94 -7.46 19.30
CA ARG A 128 -5.29 -7.54 20.72
C ARG A 128 -4.99 -8.93 21.30
N CYS A 129 -5.30 -10.00 20.58
CA CYS A 129 -4.96 -11.34 21.01
C CYS A 129 -3.45 -11.53 21.20
N VAL A 130 -2.63 -11.05 20.26
CA VAL A 130 -1.16 -11.09 20.37
C VAL A 130 -0.68 -10.33 21.60
N LEU A 131 -1.19 -9.12 21.84
CA LEU A 131 -0.84 -8.31 23.02
C LEU A 131 -1.16 -9.03 24.33
N ARG A 132 -2.36 -9.61 24.44
CA ARG A 132 -2.79 -10.36 25.62
C ARG A 132 -1.96 -11.61 25.86
N ALA A 133 -1.69 -12.36 24.80
CA ALA A 133 -0.96 -13.61 24.85
C ALA A 133 0.49 -13.42 25.30
N ARG A 134 1.12 -12.30 24.91
CA ARG A 134 2.49 -11.94 25.32
C ARG A 134 2.60 -11.51 26.78
N ARG A 135 1.54 -10.96 27.36
CA ARG A 135 1.56 -10.52 28.75
C ARG A 135 1.43 -11.71 29.69
N PRO A 136 2.18 -11.72 30.82
CA PRO A 136 2.05 -12.76 31.84
C PRO A 136 0.61 -12.81 32.37
N PRO A 137 0.14 -13.97 32.85
CA PRO A 137 -1.18 -14.05 33.44
C PRO A 137 -1.15 -13.27 34.76
N ARG A 138 -2.24 -12.57 35.09
CA ARG A 138 -2.33 -11.78 36.32
C ARG A 138 -2.12 -12.65 37.57
N ASN A 139 -2.60 -13.88 37.50
CA ASN A 139 -2.37 -14.90 38.52
C ASN A 139 -1.20 -15.79 38.10
N ALA A 140 -0.06 -15.63 38.77
CA ALA A 140 1.15 -16.44 38.53
C ALA A 140 0.94 -17.95 38.77
N SER A 141 -0.14 -18.34 39.45
CA SER A 141 -0.53 -19.74 39.65
C SER A 141 -1.36 -20.34 38.51
N ALA A 142 -1.80 -19.54 37.54
CA ALA A 142 -2.50 -20.06 36.37
C ALA A 142 -1.51 -20.87 35.51
N PRO A 143 -1.84 -22.12 35.13
CA PRO A 143 -0.96 -22.94 34.31
C PRO A 143 -0.66 -22.23 32.99
N ASP A 144 0.59 -22.31 32.53
CA ASP A 144 1.07 -21.61 31.32
C ASP A 144 0.34 -22.03 30.02
N GLY A 145 -0.37 -23.16 30.03
CA GLY A 145 -1.29 -23.58 28.96
C GLY A 145 -2.64 -22.85 28.96
N GLY A 146 -2.66 -21.60 29.43
CA GLY A 146 -3.84 -20.84 29.82
C GLY A 146 -4.99 -20.90 28.81
N GLY A 147 -6.18 -21.15 29.34
CA GLY A 147 -7.41 -21.00 28.60
C GLY A 147 -7.60 -19.57 28.04
N GLY A 148 -8.55 -19.41 27.13
CA GLY A 148 -8.97 -18.11 26.60
C GLY A 148 -7.99 -17.61 25.55
N LEU A 149 -7.62 -16.33 25.65
CA LEU A 149 -6.65 -15.68 24.76
C LEU A 149 -5.19 -16.09 25.07
N GLY A 150 -4.93 -16.63 26.26
CA GLY A 150 -3.63 -17.19 26.64
C GLY A 150 -3.21 -18.40 25.80
N PHE A 151 -4.15 -19.02 25.08
CA PHE A 151 -3.91 -20.20 24.26
C PHE A 151 -2.77 -20.03 23.25
N TRP A 152 -2.66 -18.84 22.64
CA TRP A 152 -1.63 -18.55 21.65
C TRP A 152 -0.34 -17.97 22.25
N ARG A 153 -0.15 -18.02 23.57
CA ARG A 153 1.06 -17.49 24.22
C ARG A 153 2.36 -18.06 23.66
N PRO A 154 2.53 -19.39 23.46
CA PRO A 154 3.77 -19.93 22.88
C PRO A 154 4.09 -19.31 21.52
N TYR A 155 3.08 -19.16 20.66
CA TYR A 155 3.22 -18.50 19.37
C TYR A 155 3.52 -17.00 19.50
N ALA A 156 2.79 -16.29 20.36
CA ALA A 156 2.94 -14.85 20.50
C ALA A 156 4.30 -14.44 21.08
N LYS A 157 4.93 -15.30 21.92
CA LYS A 157 6.28 -15.09 22.46
C LYS A 157 7.35 -15.06 21.36
N ILE A 158 7.24 -15.96 20.38
CA ILE A 158 8.23 -16.09 19.30
C ILE A 158 8.04 -15.07 18.17
N LEU A 159 6.94 -14.31 18.18
CA LEU A 159 6.73 -13.25 17.20
C LEU A 159 7.76 -12.11 17.34
N PRO A 160 8.30 -11.59 16.22
CA PRO A 160 9.23 -10.47 16.21
C PRO A 160 8.48 -9.15 16.48
N VAL A 161 8.30 -8.78 17.75
CA VAL A 161 7.60 -7.53 18.12
C VAL A 161 8.56 -6.33 18.20
N ASP A 162 9.83 -6.60 18.44
CA ASP A 162 10.92 -5.61 18.51
C ASP A 162 11.81 -5.62 17.26
N THR A 163 11.45 -6.29 16.18
CA THR A 163 12.31 -6.39 14.98
C THR A 163 11.55 -6.28 13.67
N THR A 164 10.25 -5.97 13.71
CA THR A 164 9.53 -5.66 12.47
C THR A 164 10.18 -4.45 11.83
N GLY A 165 10.87 -4.68 10.72
CA GLY A 165 11.55 -3.63 9.96
C GLY A 165 10.60 -2.55 9.45
N THR A 166 9.28 -2.70 9.63
CA THR A 166 8.29 -1.72 9.19
C THR A 166 8.67 -0.32 9.70
N PRO A 167 8.59 0.70 8.84
CA PRO A 167 8.99 2.04 9.24
C PRO A 167 8.12 2.53 10.39
N ALA A 168 6.82 2.25 10.41
CA ALA A 168 5.96 2.62 11.52
C ALA A 168 6.47 2.11 12.89
N ALA A 169 6.91 0.85 12.97
CA ALA A 169 7.46 0.30 14.20
C ALA A 169 8.86 0.85 14.52
N ARG A 170 9.70 1.08 13.50
CA ARG A 170 11.03 1.69 13.66
C ARG A 170 10.94 3.14 14.17
N LEU A 171 10.05 3.93 13.58
CA LEU A 171 9.77 5.31 13.98
C LEU A 171 9.38 5.39 15.46
N LEU A 172 8.53 4.45 15.91
CA LEU A 172 8.08 4.38 17.31
C LEU A 172 9.14 3.80 18.25
N ARG A 173 10.15 3.07 17.75
CA ARG A 173 11.25 2.50 18.55
C ARG A 173 12.36 3.50 18.80
N GLU A 174 12.86 4.15 17.76
CA GLU A 174 14.03 5.06 17.83
C GLU A 174 13.72 6.31 18.66
N ARG A 175 12.43 6.61 18.86
CA ARG A 175 11.97 7.70 19.68
C ARG A 175 10.93 7.27 20.67
N ALA A 176 11.23 6.24 21.46
CA ALA A 176 10.38 5.87 22.59
C ALA A 176 9.87 7.15 23.26
N PHE A 177 8.56 7.40 23.11
CA PHE A 177 7.80 8.26 23.98
C PHE A 177 7.97 7.60 25.35
N GLU A 178 9.05 7.94 26.07
CA GLU A 178 9.37 7.44 27.39
C GLU A 178 8.31 7.98 28.34
N SER A 179 7.14 7.32 28.30
CA SER A 179 5.87 7.79 28.81
C SER A 179 5.37 9.06 28.07
N PRO A 180 4.17 9.04 27.45
CA PRO A 180 3.52 10.32 27.21
C PRO A 180 3.40 11.03 28.58
N PRO A 181 3.78 12.31 28.71
CA PRO A 181 3.42 13.06 29.90
C PRO A 181 1.90 12.94 30.05
N ASP A 182 1.48 12.48 31.23
CA ASP A 182 0.13 12.03 31.55
C ASP A 182 -0.95 12.87 30.81
N GLY A 183 -1.59 12.29 29.80
CA GLY A 183 -2.81 12.84 29.20
C GLY A 183 -2.71 13.63 27.88
N GLU A 184 -1.54 13.97 27.34
CA GLU A 184 -1.44 14.90 26.19
C GLU A 184 -1.32 14.27 24.78
N PHE A 185 -2.00 13.15 24.50
CA PHE A 185 -2.16 12.65 23.12
C PHE A 185 -3.32 13.33 22.36
N GLU A 186 -3.79 14.48 22.84
CA GLU A 186 -4.86 15.25 22.18
C GLU A 186 -4.35 16.05 20.98
N ASP A 187 -3.07 16.39 20.96
CA ASP A 187 -2.51 17.29 19.96
C ASP A 187 -2.06 16.52 18.70
N ARG A 188 -2.95 16.49 17.71
CA ARG A 188 -2.67 15.98 16.36
C ARG A 188 -1.39 16.58 15.78
N ASP A 189 -1.11 17.86 16.06
CA ASP A 189 0.05 18.55 15.50
C ASP A 189 1.34 18.03 16.12
N ARG A 190 1.33 17.56 17.37
CA ARG A 190 2.48 16.89 17.99
C ARG A 190 2.72 15.49 17.44
N ILE A 191 1.68 14.73 17.11
CA ILE A 191 1.85 13.41 16.47
C ILE A 191 2.37 13.60 15.04
N GLU A 192 1.85 14.58 14.31
CA GLU A 192 2.34 14.94 12.97
C GLU A 192 3.76 15.53 13.02
N ALA A 193 4.09 16.35 14.02
CA ALA A 193 5.43 16.89 14.25
C ALA A 193 6.43 15.78 14.63
N ALA A 194 6.04 14.88 15.54
CA ALA A 194 6.84 13.70 15.86
C ALA A 194 7.05 12.83 14.62
N GLY A 195 5.99 12.61 13.83
CA GLY A 195 6.08 11.95 12.53
C GLY A 195 7.13 12.61 11.64
N ARG A 196 7.01 13.91 11.35
CA ARG A 196 7.98 14.70 10.56
C ARG A 196 9.41 14.60 11.10
N GLU A 197 9.59 14.79 12.41
CA GLU A 197 10.91 14.78 13.04
C GLU A 197 11.55 13.39 13.05
N VAL A 198 10.76 12.32 13.07
CA VAL A 198 11.26 10.94 13.00
C VAL A 198 11.56 10.56 11.54
N PHE A 199 10.71 10.95 10.58
CA PHE A 199 11.03 10.78 9.15
C PHE A 199 12.30 11.51 8.76
N GLY A 200 12.50 12.75 9.19
CA GLY A 200 13.75 13.49 8.92
C GLY A 200 15.01 12.91 9.56
N LYS A 201 14.90 11.94 10.50
CA LYS A 201 16.05 11.22 11.09
C LYS A 201 16.29 9.85 10.47
N VAL A 202 15.23 9.09 10.16
CA VAL A 202 15.33 7.81 9.45
C VAL A 202 15.66 8.03 7.97
N LEU A 203 15.22 9.17 7.43
CA LEU A 203 15.44 9.64 6.07
C LEU A 203 16.15 10.99 6.19
N PRO A 204 17.48 11.04 6.25
CA PRO A 204 18.22 12.28 6.50
C PRO A 204 18.03 13.38 5.44
N ASP A 205 17.23 13.12 4.40
CA ASP A 205 16.80 14.09 3.41
C ASP A 205 15.33 13.85 3.01
N GLU A 206 14.35 14.38 3.77
CA GLU A 206 12.91 14.24 3.45
C GLU A 206 12.57 14.78 2.04
N ALA A 207 13.41 15.66 1.47
CA ALA A 207 13.27 16.16 0.10
C ALA A 207 13.71 15.14 -0.97
N ALA A 208 14.55 14.17 -0.62
CA ALA A 208 15.01 13.11 -1.53
C ALA A 208 14.02 11.94 -1.66
N TRP A 209 12.97 11.90 -0.84
CA TRP A 209 12.00 10.80 -0.83
C TRP A 209 10.71 11.16 -1.58
N PRO A 210 10.11 10.19 -2.30
CA PRO A 210 8.77 10.36 -2.85
C PRO A 210 7.76 10.72 -1.76
N GLN A 211 7.04 11.83 -1.95
CA GLN A 211 6.09 12.35 -0.97
C GLN A 211 4.96 11.36 -0.63
N GLU A 212 4.63 10.46 -1.56
CA GLU A 212 3.66 9.39 -1.36
C GLU A 212 4.11 8.39 -0.28
N LEU A 213 5.40 8.03 -0.28
CA LEU A 213 5.97 7.11 0.72
C LEU A 213 5.92 7.74 2.11
N VAL A 214 6.32 9.01 2.20
CA VAL A 214 6.26 9.80 3.43
C VAL A 214 4.82 9.91 3.93
N SER A 215 3.86 10.20 3.04
CA SER A 215 2.43 10.31 3.36
C SER A 215 1.83 8.98 3.83
N ALA A 216 2.16 7.86 3.19
CA ALA A 216 1.70 6.53 3.57
C ALA A 216 2.21 6.15 4.97
N ALA A 217 3.48 6.42 5.24
CA ALA A 217 4.10 6.13 6.51
C ALA A 217 3.56 7.02 7.65
N LYS A 218 3.35 8.32 7.40
CA LYS A 218 2.64 9.25 8.31
C LYS A 218 1.23 8.76 8.60
N SER A 219 0.48 8.37 7.57
CA SER A 219 -0.89 7.85 7.69
C SER A 219 -0.95 6.58 8.55
N LYS A 220 0.00 5.66 8.37
CA LYS A 220 0.11 4.44 9.18
C LYS A 220 0.44 4.75 10.65
N ALA A 221 1.37 5.66 10.91
CA ALA A 221 1.72 6.08 12.26
C ALA A 221 0.54 6.74 12.98
N LEU A 222 -0.18 7.64 12.31
CA LEU A 222 -1.40 8.27 12.84
C LEU A 222 -2.49 7.23 13.15
N ALA A 223 -2.69 6.25 12.26
CA ALA A 223 -3.63 5.17 12.48
C ALA A 223 -3.27 4.32 13.72
N LEU A 224 -1.97 4.02 13.92
CA LEU A 224 -1.49 3.33 15.13
C LEU A 224 -1.77 4.12 16.39
N CYS A 225 -1.42 5.42 16.43
CA CYS A 225 -1.68 6.28 17.58
C CYS A 225 -3.18 6.35 17.91
N ARG A 226 -4.03 6.51 16.88
CA ARG A 226 -5.48 6.53 17.06
C ARG A 226 -6.00 5.21 17.63
N ASN A 227 -5.59 4.07 17.07
CA ASN A 227 -6.06 2.77 17.53
C ASN A 227 -5.58 2.44 18.95
N TYR A 228 -4.33 2.77 19.27
CA TYR A 228 -3.78 2.68 20.62
C TYR A 228 -4.59 3.53 21.61
N ARG A 229 -4.87 4.80 21.27
CA ARG A 229 -5.66 5.70 22.12
C ARG A 229 -7.09 5.19 22.33
N GLU A 230 -7.73 4.66 21.30
CA GLU A 230 -9.05 4.05 21.43
C GLU A 230 -9.04 2.79 22.32
N LEU A 231 -7.95 2.01 22.26
CA LEU A 231 -7.76 0.84 23.13
C LEU A 231 -7.58 1.25 24.60
N THR A 232 -6.75 2.28 24.88
CA THR A 232 -6.48 2.72 26.25
C THR A 232 -7.62 3.52 26.88
N LYS A 233 -8.28 4.44 26.15
CA LYS A 233 -9.43 5.21 26.65
C LYS A 233 -10.56 4.32 27.20
N ARG A 234 -10.84 3.22 26.51
CA ARG A 234 -11.88 2.26 26.93
C ARG A 234 -11.54 1.57 28.25
N SER A 235 -10.26 1.43 28.56
CA SER A 235 -9.80 0.84 29.83
C SER A 235 -9.95 1.81 31.02
N GLU A 236 -9.87 3.12 30.78
CA GLU A 236 -9.94 4.16 31.82
C GLU A 236 -11.39 4.56 32.17
N GLY A 237 -12.30 4.59 31.19
CA GLY A 237 -13.66 5.12 31.36
C GLY A 237 -14.63 4.27 32.18
N ARG A 238 -14.29 3.02 32.53
CA ARG A 238 -15.10 2.17 33.42
C ARG A 238 -14.70 2.41 34.87
N GLY A 239 -15.29 3.44 35.47
CA GLY A 239 -15.04 3.79 36.87
C GLY A 239 -15.29 2.61 37.83
N GLY A 240 -14.23 2.05 38.39
CA GLY A 240 -14.30 1.09 39.50
C GLY A 240 -13.25 -0.04 39.50
N GLY A 241 -12.65 -0.36 38.35
CA GLY A 241 -11.67 -1.45 38.29
C GLY A 241 -11.12 -1.60 36.88
N GLY A 242 -10.34 -0.61 36.43
CA GLY A 242 -9.83 -0.55 35.05
C GLY A 242 -9.19 -1.86 34.60
N ALA A 243 -9.36 -2.19 33.32
CA ALA A 243 -8.95 -3.43 32.69
C ALA A 243 -7.47 -3.76 33.00
N PRO A 244 -7.19 -4.65 33.98
CA PRO A 244 -5.84 -4.91 34.46
C PRO A 244 -4.93 -5.45 33.35
N ALA A 245 -5.53 -6.14 32.37
CA ALA A 245 -4.83 -6.73 31.24
C ALA A 245 -4.12 -5.70 30.35
N LEU A 246 -4.65 -4.47 30.26
CA LEU A 246 -4.09 -3.38 29.45
C LEU A 246 -3.33 -2.34 30.28
N ALA A 247 -3.31 -2.49 31.61
CA ALA A 247 -2.55 -1.61 32.49
C ALA A 247 -1.06 -1.60 32.08
N GLY A 248 -0.51 -0.41 31.88
CA GLY A 248 0.86 -0.24 31.41
C GLY A 248 1.12 -0.71 29.98
N LEU A 249 0.08 -0.87 29.13
CA LEU A 249 0.29 -1.01 27.69
C LEU A 249 0.91 0.26 27.14
N THR A 250 2.05 0.12 26.49
CA THR A 250 2.75 1.22 25.82
C THR A 250 2.39 1.25 24.33
N LEU A 251 2.50 2.43 23.71
CA LEU A 251 2.37 2.58 22.25
C LEU A 251 3.38 1.70 21.50
N ARG A 252 4.58 1.51 22.07
CA ARG A 252 5.62 0.65 21.51
C ARG A 252 5.19 -0.81 21.45
N GLU A 253 4.64 -1.36 22.53
CA GLU A 253 4.11 -2.73 22.54
C GLU A 253 2.97 -2.88 21.53
N TYR A 254 2.04 -1.93 21.48
CA TYR A 254 0.93 -1.95 20.52
C TYR A 254 1.42 -1.93 19.08
N ALA A 255 2.35 -1.03 18.74
CA ALA A 255 2.90 -0.94 17.39
C ALA A 255 3.72 -2.17 16.99
N GLY A 256 4.48 -2.74 17.92
CA GLY A 256 5.19 -3.99 17.67
C GLY A 256 4.23 -5.14 17.38
N ALA A 257 3.11 -5.23 18.10
CA ALA A 257 2.09 -6.25 17.85
C ALA A 257 1.36 -6.01 16.52
N ASP A 258 0.96 -4.78 16.20
CA ASP A 258 0.34 -4.47 14.90
C ASP A 258 1.30 -4.78 13.74
N ALA A 259 2.58 -4.43 13.86
CA ALA A 259 3.57 -4.73 12.84
C ALA A 259 3.79 -6.25 12.70
N ALA A 260 3.86 -6.98 13.81
CA ALA A 260 3.99 -8.45 13.78
C ALA A 260 2.78 -9.08 13.08
N VAL A 261 1.56 -8.59 13.34
CA VAL A 261 0.34 -9.07 12.67
C VAL A 261 0.33 -8.67 11.20
N CYS A 262 0.60 -7.40 10.88
CA CYS A 262 0.55 -6.90 9.50
C CYS A 262 1.52 -7.61 8.58
N SER A 263 2.73 -7.91 9.05
CA SER A 263 3.77 -8.59 8.27
C SER A 263 3.54 -10.10 8.10
N ARG A 264 2.56 -10.70 8.79
CA ARG A 264 2.38 -12.16 8.88
C ARG A 264 0.96 -12.64 8.58
N VAL A 265 0.01 -11.72 8.49
CA VAL A 265 -1.35 -12.04 8.10
C VAL A 265 -1.39 -12.46 6.63
N VAL A 266 -2.09 -13.55 6.38
CA VAL A 266 -2.52 -13.96 5.04
C VAL A 266 -4.03 -13.74 4.94
N CYS A 267 -4.50 -13.43 3.73
CA CYS A 267 -5.92 -13.30 3.45
C CYS A 267 -6.46 -14.62 2.91
N PHE A 268 -7.48 -15.17 3.55
CA PHE A 268 -8.23 -16.30 3.00
C PHE A 268 -9.44 -15.76 2.24
N ALA A 269 -9.65 -16.29 1.04
CA ALA A 269 -10.92 -16.08 0.34
C ALA A 269 -12.03 -16.68 1.21
N GLY A 270 -13.01 -15.86 1.60
CA GLY A 270 -14.18 -16.33 2.33
C GLY A 270 -14.84 -17.48 1.59
N ALA A 271 -14.93 -18.64 2.24
CA ALA A 271 -15.89 -19.66 1.81
C ALA A 271 -17.25 -18.96 1.86
N GLY A 272 -17.94 -18.86 0.73
CA GLY A 272 -19.23 -18.17 0.60
C GLY A 272 -20.37 -18.89 1.33
N ASP A 273 -20.13 -19.40 2.55
CA ASP A 273 -21.19 -19.84 3.42
C ASP A 273 -21.95 -18.57 3.90
N GLY A 274 -23.24 -18.53 3.62
CA GLY A 274 -24.08 -17.34 3.77
C GLY A 274 -24.36 -16.91 5.22
N GLY A 275 -23.47 -17.21 6.17
CA GLY A 275 -23.71 -17.02 7.60
C GLY A 275 -23.29 -15.67 8.20
N SER A 276 -22.38 -14.92 7.58
CA SER A 276 -21.71 -13.82 8.29
C SER A 276 -21.39 -12.58 7.44
N GLY A 277 -22.32 -12.11 6.60
CA GLY A 277 -22.33 -10.74 6.06
C GLY A 277 -21.16 -10.32 5.15
N GLY A 278 -20.15 -11.18 4.96
CA GLY A 278 -19.15 -11.05 3.92
C GLY A 278 -19.77 -11.49 2.60
N GLY A 279 -19.87 -10.59 1.64
CA GLY A 279 -20.27 -10.96 0.28
C GLY A 279 -19.31 -12.04 -0.26
N PRO A 280 -19.76 -12.90 -1.20
CA PRO A 280 -18.87 -13.82 -1.90
C PRO A 280 -17.64 -13.05 -2.42
N GLY A 281 -16.45 -13.50 -2.02
CA GLY A 281 -15.18 -12.81 -2.30
C GLY A 281 -14.64 -11.93 -1.18
N SER A 282 -15.29 -11.85 0.00
CA SER A 282 -14.69 -11.16 1.14
C SER A 282 -13.47 -11.92 1.66
N GLU A 283 -12.30 -11.33 1.53
CA GLU A 283 -11.08 -11.84 2.16
C GLU A 283 -11.10 -11.56 3.66
N PHE A 284 -10.58 -12.49 4.46
CA PHE A 284 -10.40 -12.28 5.89
C PHE A 284 -8.96 -12.55 6.33
N PRO A 285 -8.41 -11.72 7.24
CA PRO A 285 -7.03 -11.87 7.71
C PRO A 285 -6.91 -13.04 8.69
N VAL A 286 -5.84 -13.82 8.52
CA VAL A 286 -5.49 -14.99 9.34
C VAL A 286 -3.99 -14.98 9.59
N MET A 287 -3.56 -15.22 10.83
CA MET A 287 -2.18 -15.69 11.05
C MET A 287 -2.18 -17.21 11.14
N VAL A 288 -1.26 -17.82 10.40
CA VAL A 288 -1.08 -19.28 10.36
C VAL A 288 0.24 -19.59 11.07
N PRO A 289 0.21 -19.99 12.36
CA PRO A 289 1.44 -20.30 13.08
C PRO A 289 2.30 -21.30 12.30
N LEU A 290 3.62 -21.08 12.31
CA LEU A 290 4.64 -21.82 11.57
C LEU A 290 4.72 -21.45 10.07
N VAL A 291 3.60 -21.46 9.35
CA VAL A 291 3.60 -21.13 7.92
C VAL A 291 4.05 -19.69 7.69
N ASP A 292 3.71 -18.80 8.62
CA ASP A 292 4.16 -17.40 8.63
C ASP A 292 5.68 -17.22 8.93
N PHE A 293 6.43 -18.30 9.17
CA PHE A 293 7.90 -18.27 9.19
C PHE A 293 8.55 -18.57 7.84
N CYS A 294 7.77 -18.97 6.83
CA CYS A 294 8.31 -19.08 5.47
C CYS A 294 8.60 -17.69 4.93
N ASN A 295 9.85 -17.43 4.54
CA ASN A 295 10.23 -16.15 3.96
C ASN A 295 9.72 -16.00 2.53
N HIS A 296 9.67 -14.75 2.06
CA HIS A 296 9.26 -14.45 0.69
C HIS A 296 10.35 -14.82 -0.32
N SER A 297 9.94 -15.36 -1.47
CA SER A 297 10.77 -15.43 -2.67
C SER A 297 9.93 -15.09 -3.90
N GLY A 298 10.51 -14.38 -4.87
CA GLY A 298 9.93 -14.26 -6.21
C GLY A 298 9.93 -15.58 -6.99
N SER A 299 10.67 -16.57 -6.47
CA SER A 299 10.90 -17.88 -7.02
C SER A 299 10.65 -18.95 -5.94
N PRO A 300 9.44 -19.00 -5.35
CA PRO A 300 9.18 -19.84 -4.18
C PRO A 300 9.32 -21.33 -4.52
N ASN A 301 9.66 -22.14 -3.52
CA ASN A 301 9.70 -23.60 -3.62
C ASN A 301 8.55 -24.29 -2.85
N ALA A 302 7.79 -23.53 -2.07
CA ALA A 302 6.61 -24.00 -1.36
C ALA A 302 5.40 -23.08 -1.60
N ARG A 303 4.22 -23.59 -1.26
CA ARG A 303 2.97 -22.84 -1.19
C ARG A 303 2.12 -23.41 -0.07
N TRP A 304 1.18 -22.62 0.44
CA TRP A 304 0.17 -23.11 1.35
C TRP A 304 -1.16 -23.32 0.62
N ARG A 305 -2.00 -24.19 1.16
CA ARG A 305 -3.40 -24.38 0.75
C ARG A 305 -4.27 -24.63 1.98
N VAL A 306 -5.56 -24.33 1.87
CA VAL A 306 -6.55 -24.68 2.90
C VAL A 306 -7.18 -26.01 2.51
N SER A 307 -7.15 -26.97 3.44
CA SER A 307 -7.80 -28.26 3.27
C SER A 307 -9.32 -28.07 3.21
N PRO A 308 -9.99 -28.56 2.16
CA PRO A 308 -11.44 -28.42 2.04
C PRO A 308 -12.20 -29.31 3.04
N VAL A 309 -11.51 -30.26 3.68
CA VAL A 309 -12.13 -31.26 4.57
C VAL A 309 -12.37 -30.68 5.97
N ASP A 310 -11.37 -30.00 6.53
CA ASP A 310 -11.38 -29.55 7.93
C ASP A 310 -10.89 -28.10 8.12
N GLY A 311 -10.59 -27.38 7.02
CA GLY A 311 -10.11 -26.00 7.06
C GLY A 311 -8.70 -25.82 7.59
N ALA A 312 -7.93 -26.90 7.77
CA ALA A 312 -6.53 -26.79 8.15
C ALA A 312 -5.68 -26.20 7.04
N VAL A 313 -4.57 -25.58 7.40
CA VAL A 313 -3.60 -25.04 6.44
C VAL A 313 -2.48 -26.06 6.24
N GLU A 314 -2.23 -26.41 4.99
CA GLU A 314 -1.20 -27.36 4.57
C GLU A 314 -0.12 -26.62 3.80
N LEU A 315 1.13 -26.76 4.23
CA LEU A 315 2.29 -26.31 3.47
C LEU A 315 2.74 -27.46 2.57
N VAL A 316 2.86 -27.22 1.26
CA VAL A 316 3.25 -28.21 0.25
C VAL A 316 4.37 -27.65 -0.62
N LEU A 317 5.15 -28.54 -1.24
CA LEU A 317 6.05 -28.12 -2.32
C LEU A 317 5.22 -27.66 -3.52
N ASN A 318 5.73 -26.69 -4.27
CA ASN A 318 5.24 -26.43 -5.62
C ASN A 318 6.06 -27.23 -6.65
N ASP A 319 5.71 -27.14 -7.93
CA ASP A 319 6.35 -27.89 -9.02
C ASP A 319 7.88 -27.68 -9.04
N ARG A 320 8.34 -26.46 -8.76
CA ARG A 320 9.76 -26.14 -8.66
C ARG A 320 10.39 -26.83 -7.45
N GLY A 321 9.78 -26.69 -6.28
CA GLY A 321 10.26 -27.33 -5.05
C GLY A 321 10.31 -28.85 -5.16
N ALA A 322 9.30 -29.46 -5.75
CA ALA A 322 9.27 -30.91 -6.00
C ALA A 322 10.48 -31.36 -6.85
N ARG A 323 10.90 -30.55 -7.82
CA ARG A 323 12.06 -30.84 -8.68
C ARG A 323 13.42 -30.51 -8.06
N SER A 324 13.53 -29.43 -7.29
CA SER A 324 14.84 -28.89 -6.88
C SER A 324 15.12 -28.87 -5.37
N ALA A 325 14.11 -28.88 -4.50
CA ALA A 325 14.33 -28.77 -3.06
C ALA A 325 15.10 -29.97 -2.50
N SER A 326 15.97 -29.73 -1.54
CA SER A 326 16.77 -30.74 -0.85
C SER A 326 16.69 -30.56 0.66
N PRO A 327 16.90 -31.61 1.46
CA PRO A 327 17.04 -31.48 2.91
C PRO A 327 18.08 -30.41 3.26
N GLY A 328 17.74 -29.51 4.17
CA GLY A 328 18.52 -28.35 4.56
C GLY A 328 18.14 -27.05 3.84
N ASP A 329 17.39 -27.12 2.73
CA ASP A 329 16.94 -25.94 1.99
C ASP A 329 15.90 -25.14 2.78
N GLU A 330 15.95 -23.82 2.63
CA GLU A 330 14.91 -22.93 3.15
C GLU A 330 13.63 -23.04 2.30
N LEU A 331 12.51 -23.23 2.98
CA LEU A 331 11.18 -23.18 2.39
C LEU A 331 10.73 -21.72 2.29
N THR A 332 10.48 -21.29 1.06
CA THR A 332 10.04 -19.94 0.74
C THR A 332 8.70 -19.99 0.02
N ILE A 333 7.86 -19.00 0.31
CA ILE A 333 6.53 -18.84 -0.28
C ILE A 333 6.42 -17.50 -1.01
N SER A 334 5.43 -17.37 -1.89
CA SER A 334 5.06 -16.05 -2.40
C SER A 334 4.15 -15.36 -1.39
N TYR A 335 4.41 -14.08 -1.08
CA TYR A 335 3.50 -13.23 -0.30
C TYR A 335 2.41 -12.60 -1.18
N GLY A 336 2.35 -13.03 -2.44
CA GLY A 336 1.48 -12.48 -3.47
C GLY A 336 2.21 -11.50 -4.37
N ASP A 337 1.47 -11.03 -5.36
CA ASP A 337 1.91 -9.96 -6.24
C ASP A 337 1.65 -8.62 -5.53
N ARG A 338 2.65 -8.14 -4.79
CA ARG A 338 2.57 -6.92 -3.97
C ARG A 338 3.53 -5.87 -4.53
N PRO A 339 3.16 -4.58 -4.50
CA PRO A 339 4.08 -3.52 -4.86
C PRO A 339 5.21 -3.43 -3.83
N LEU A 340 6.36 -2.92 -4.25
CA LEU A 340 7.58 -2.81 -3.48
C LEU A 340 7.39 -1.95 -2.23
N CYS A 341 6.57 -0.92 -2.33
CA CYS A 341 6.19 -0.11 -1.18
C CYS A 341 5.43 -0.93 -0.13
N GLU A 342 4.61 -1.90 -0.52
CA GLU A 342 3.90 -2.78 0.43
C GLU A 342 4.88 -3.72 1.12
N PHE A 343 5.82 -4.34 0.39
CA PHE A 343 6.93 -5.09 1.00
C PHE A 343 7.64 -4.25 2.08
N LEU A 344 7.99 -3.01 1.75
CA LEU A 344 8.70 -2.14 2.67
C LEU A 344 7.84 -1.72 3.87
N PHE A 345 6.61 -1.26 3.65
CA PHE A 345 5.76 -0.69 4.69
C PHE A 345 5.07 -1.71 5.57
N VAL A 346 4.69 -2.85 4.99
CA VAL A 346 3.90 -3.90 5.67
C VAL A 346 4.82 -4.99 6.20
N TYR A 347 5.81 -5.42 5.41
CA TYR A 347 6.67 -6.54 5.78
C TYR A 347 8.04 -6.10 6.33
N GLY A 348 8.45 -4.86 6.07
CA GLY A 348 9.70 -4.30 6.61
C GLY A 348 10.96 -4.74 5.86
N PHE A 349 10.83 -5.20 4.62
CA PHE A 349 11.94 -5.54 3.72
C PHE A 349 11.57 -5.15 2.29
N ALA A 350 12.53 -5.09 1.38
CA ALA A 350 12.25 -5.03 -0.06
C ALA A 350 12.97 -6.19 -0.75
N PRO A 351 12.30 -6.97 -1.60
CA PRO A 351 12.94 -8.02 -2.37
C PRO A 351 14.12 -7.48 -3.18
N ASP A 352 15.10 -8.34 -3.44
CA ASP A 352 16.21 -7.97 -4.30
C ASP A 352 15.71 -7.56 -5.69
N PRO A 353 16.35 -6.56 -6.33
CA PRO A 353 16.00 -6.17 -7.68
C PRO A 353 16.21 -7.36 -8.63
N SER A 354 15.11 -7.96 -9.05
CA SER A 354 15.07 -9.00 -10.06
C SER A 354 14.26 -8.49 -11.26
N PRO A 355 14.46 -9.06 -12.46
CA PRO A 355 13.65 -8.70 -13.63
C PRO A 355 12.15 -8.75 -13.34
N ASP A 356 11.69 -9.77 -12.59
CA ASP A 356 10.28 -9.94 -12.21
C ASP A 356 9.78 -8.83 -11.26
N VAL A 357 10.63 -8.38 -10.32
CA VAL A 357 10.28 -7.27 -9.40
C VAL A 357 10.23 -5.96 -10.17
N VAL A 358 11.22 -5.68 -11.02
CA VAL A 358 11.26 -4.47 -11.84
C VAL A 358 10.09 -4.44 -12.83
N GLU A 359 9.74 -5.59 -13.43
CA GLU A 359 8.62 -5.69 -14.37
C GLU A 359 7.27 -5.52 -13.67
N ARG A 360 7.11 -6.05 -12.45
CA ARG A 360 5.92 -5.78 -11.64
C ARG A 360 5.81 -4.32 -11.23
N GLU A 361 6.92 -3.70 -10.82
CA GLU A 361 6.92 -2.27 -10.51
C GLU A 361 6.64 -1.39 -11.73
N ARG A 362 6.88 -1.85 -12.97
CA ARG A 362 6.39 -1.11 -14.16
C ARG A 362 4.88 -0.88 -14.11
N ILE A 363 4.12 -1.79 -13.50
CA ILE A 363 2.67 -1.68 -13.34
C ILE A 363 2.33 -0.66 -12.22
N SER A 364 3.24 -0.45 -11.27
CA SER A 364 3.07 0.39 -10.08
C SER A 364 3.79 1.74 -10.08
N ILE A 365 4.77 2.01 -10.96
CA ILE A 365 5.12 3.38 -11.39
C ILE A 365 3.79 3.95 -11.84
N PRO A 366 3.22 4.92 -11.09
CA PRO A 366 1.80 4.97 -10.83
C PRO A 366 1.07 4.75 -12.14
N ALA A 367 0.14 3.79 -12.20
CA ALA A 367 -0.56 3.37 -13.42
C ALA A 367 -0.78 4.53 -14.39
N SER A 368 -1.08 5.71 -13.87
CA SER A 368 -0.79 7.05 -14.40
C SER A 368 0.35 7.31 -15.42
N PHE A 369 1.44 6.52 -15.54
CA PHE A 369 2.55 6.76 -16.49
C PHE A 369 2.32 5.96 -17.78
N ASP A 370 2.09 4.65 -17.66
CA ASP A 370 1.56 3.83 -18.78
C ASP A 370 0.11 4.25 -19.12
N TYR A 371 -0.64 4.82 -18.18
CA TYR A 371 -1.96 5.45 -18.36
C TYR A 371 -1.83 6.86 -18.90
N LEU A 372 -0.83 7.70 -18.63
CA LEU A 372 -0.64 8.96 -19.39
C LEU A 372 -0.30 8.63 -20.85
N TRP A 373 0.54 7.61 -21.05
CA TRP A 373 0.89 7.09 -22.37
C TRP A 373 -0.28 6.40 -23.07
N ALA A 374 -1.10 5.65 -22.33
CA ALA A 374 -2.31 4.99 -22.82
C ALA A 374 -3.56 5.87 -22.78
N THR A 375 -3.61 7.02 -22.11
CA THR A 375 -4.71 8.01 -22.19
C THR A 375 -4.56 8.85 -23.46
N LEU A 376 -3.33 8.98 -23.96
CA LEU A 376 -3.08 9.28 -25.37
C LEU A 376 -3.51 8.11 -26.31
N GLY A 377 -4.15 7.03 -25.78
CA GLY A 377 -4.44 5.75 -26.44
C GLY A 377 -5.81 5.03 -26.21
N SER A 378 -6.50 5.04 -25.05
CA SER A 378 -7.55 4.05 -24.66
C SER A 378 -8.49 4.53 -23.51
N PRO A 379 -9.74 4.00 -23.35
CA PRO A 379 -10.86 4.71 -22.69
C PRO A 379 -11.29 4.34 -21.25
N GLU A 380 -10.72 3.36 -20.52
CA GLU A 380 -11.28 2.97 -19.19
C GLU A 380 -10.33 3.10 -18.00
N ALA A 381 -10.60 4.06 -17.08
CA ALA A 381 -10.59 3.95 -15.59
C ALA A 381 -10.25 5.28 -14.89
N GLU A 382 -11.27 6.08 -14.53
CA GLU A 382 -11.15 7.55 -14.43
C GLU A 382 -11.31 8.22 -13.05
N LYS A 383 -11.20 7.54 -11.88
CA LYS A 383 -11.58 8.21 -10.61
C LYS A 383 -10.56 8.37 -9.48
N ASP A 384 -9.53 7.52 -9.37
CA ASP A 384 -8.68 7.55 -8.15
C ASP A 384 -7.27 8.11 -8.35
N VAL A 385 -6.78 8.16 -9.59
CA VAL A 385 -5.40 8.60 -9.90
C VAL A 385 -5.29 10.12 -10.06
N PHE A 386 -6.37 10.79 -10.50
CA PHE A 386 -6.34 12.23 -10.78
C PHE A 386 -6.41 13.09 -9.51
N ARG A 387 -7.08 12.61 -8.43
CA ARG A 387 -7.15 13.34 -7.14
C ARG A 387 -5.81 13.42 -6.41
N ALA A 388 -4.91 12.45 -6.63
CA ALA A 388 -3.56 12.46 -6.07
C ALA A 388 -2.64 13.44 -6.82
N LYS A 389 -2.77 13.51 -8.15
CA LYS A 389 -1.88 14.32 -9.01
C LYS A 389 -2.22 15.80 -9.08
N LEU A 390 -3.51 16.15 -9.01
CA LEU A 390 -3.91 17.56 -9.00
C LEU A 390 -3.53 18.26 -7.69
N ARG A 391 -3.54 17.53 -6.58
CA ARG A 391 -3.11 18.02 -5.27
C ARG A 391 -1.60 18.32 -5.25
N PHE A 392 -0.79 17.42 -5.81
CA PHE A 392 0.65 17.60 -5.99
C PHE A 392 1.01 18.81 -6.88
N ALA A 393 0.25 19.05 -7.96
CA ALA A 393 0.49 20.18 -8.86
C ALA A 393 0.08 21.53 -8.26
N VAL A 394 -1.00 21.59 -7.47
CA VAL A 394 -1.48 22.83 -6.84
C VAL A 394 -0.59 23.24 -5.67
N GLU A 395 -0.15 22.31 -4.82
CA GLU A 395 0.67 22.60 -3.65
C GLU A 395 2.12 23.02 -4.01
N ASN A 396 2.62 22.68 -5.21
CA ASN A 396 3.97 23.02 -5.67
C ASN A 396 4.06 24.27 -6.56
N LEU A 397 2.92 24.87 -6.95
CA LEU A 397 2.89 26.11 -7.73
C LEU A 397 2.90 27.38 -6.86
N GLU A 398 2.67 27.29 -5.55
CA GLU A 398 2.68 28.44 -4.63
C GLU A 398 4.09 29.02 -4.36
N GLY A 399 5.15 28.32 -4.78
CA GLY A 399 6.56 28.72 -4.53
C GLY A 399 7.21 29.61 -5.59
N PHE A 400 6.60 29.81 -6.76
CA PHE A 400 7.17 30.61 -7.86
C PHE A 400 6.21 31.72 -8.31
N ALA A 401 6.28 32.88 -7.65
CA ALA A 401 5.61 34.09 -8.12
C ALA A 401 6.59 34.99 -8.90
N PRO A 402 6.46 35.14 -10.23
CA PRO A 402 7.00 36.29 -10.93
C PRO A 402 6.11 37.53 -10.68
N PRO A 403 6.60 38.77 -10.91
CA PRO A 403 5.90 39.98 -10.48
C PRO A 403 4.56 40.16 -11.21
N ARG A 404 3.46 40.18 -10.43
CA ARG A 404 2.03 40.26 -10.81
C ARG A 404 1.59 41.47 -11.67
N LYS A 405 2.51 42.29 -12.19
CA LYS A 405 2.17 43.57 -12.86
C LYS A 405 1.77 43.47 -14.35
N PRO A 406 2.08 42.44 -15.15
CA PRO A 406 1.55 42.32 -16.50
C PRO A 406 0.09 41.86 -16.54
N PHE A 407 -0.36 41.12 -15.51
CA PHE A 407 -1.63 40.39 -15.52
C PHE A 407 -2.87 41.31 -15.44
N LEU A 408 -2.78 42.41 -14.70
CA LEU A 408 -3.91 43.35 -14.51
C LEU A 408 -4.19 44.24 -15.72
N LYS A 409 -3.33 44.24 -16.74
CA LYS A 409 -3.54 45.01 -17.99
C LYS A 409 -4.30 44.23 -19.07
N LEU A 410 -4.62 42.96 -18.80
CA LEU A 410 -5.21 42.03 -19.78
C LEU A 410 -6.69 41.70 -19.51
N LEU A 411 -7.28 42.30 -18.49
CA LEU A 411 -8.69 42.14 -18.14
C LEU A 411 -9.52 43.28 -18.71
N SER A 412 -10.70 42.96 -19.23
CA SER A 412 -11.69 43.97 -19.62
C SER A 412 -12.21 44.72 -18.38
N PRO A 413 -12.73 45.95 -18.53
CA PRO A 413 -13.26 46.72 -17.41
C PRO A 413 -14.35 45.98 -16.60
N ALA A 414 -15.11 45.08 -17.23
CA ALA A 414 -16.13 44.27 -16.56
C ALA A 414 -15.53 43.15 -15.68
N GLU A 415 -14.41 42.56 -16.11
CA GLU A 415 -13.69 41.53 -15.35
C GLU A 415 -12.89 42.14 -14.17
N LEU A 416 -12.41 43.38 -14.34
CA LEU A 416 -11.82 44.16 -13.24
C LEU A 416 -12.86 44.52 -12.16
N SER A 417 -14.09 44.88 -12.55
CA SER A 417 -15.16 45.15 -11.58
C SER A 417 -15.61 43.91 -10.80
N LEU A 418 -15.63 42.73 -11.42
CA LEU A 418 -15.92 41.46 -10.74
C LEU A 418 -14.84 41.06 -9.72
N LEU A 419 -13.57 41.41 -10.00
CA LEU A 419 -12.43 41.21 -9.11
C LEU A 419 -12.38 42.22 -7.95
N GLU A 420 -12.90 43.43 -8.16
CA GLU A 420 -12.97 44.48 -7.13
C GLU A 420 -14.16 44.30 -6.17
N GLU A 421 -15.25 43.67 -6.61
CA GLU A 421 -16.43 43.40 -5.77
C GLU A 421 -16.32 42.13 -4.90
N SER A 422 -15.43 41.17 -5.23
CA SER A 422 -15.19 40.00 -4.37
C SER A 422 -14.18 40.31 -3.27
N GLN A 423 -14.64 40.62 -2.07
CA GLN A 423 -13.77 40.92 -0.92
C GLN A 423 -13.08 39.69 -0.30
N ASP A 424 -13.20 38.49 -0.87
CA ASP A 424 -12.48 37.30 -0.43
C ASP A 424 -11.48 36.80 -1.48
N ARG A 425 -10.19 36.98 -1.17
CA ARG A 425 -9.06 36.88 -2.12
C ARG A 425 -8.57 35.44 -2.38
N ASP A 426 -9.08 34.44 -1.64
CA ASP A 426 -8.68 33.04 -1.79
C ASP A 426 -9.60 32.22 -2.72
N GLN A 427 -10.78 32.75 -3.10
CA GLN A 427 -11.77 32.02 -3.90
C GLN A 427 -11.60 32.13 -5.43
N SER A 428 -10.70 32.99 -5.92
CA SER A 428 -10.58 33.25 -7.36
C SER A 428 -9.85 32.12 -8.14
N ALA A 429 -8.98 31.34 -7.49
CA ALA A 429 -8.39 30.15 -8.10
C ALA A 429 -9.39 28.97 -8.11
N ASP A 430 -10.19 28.84 -7.04
CA ASP A 430 -11.25 27.83 -6.92
C ASP A 430 -12.42 28.09 -7.89
N ALA A 431 -12.72 29.35 -8.22
CA ALA A 431 -13.75 29.70 -9.20
C ALA A 431 -13.43 29.22 -10.63
N CYS A 432 -12.15 29.11 -11.01
CA CYS A 432 -11.73 28.50 -12.28
C CYS A 432 -11.85 26.96 -12.27
N LEU A 433 -11.82 26.34 -11.09
CA LEU A 433 -11.93 24.88 -10.90
C LEU A 433 -13.40 24.40 -10.82
N ASP A 434 -14.38 25.30 -10.73
CA ASP A 434 -15.82 24.95 -10.65
C ASP A 434 -16.58 25.10 -11.98
N THR A 435 -15.86 25.16 -13.11
CA THR A 435 -16.39 25.41 -14.47
C THR A 435 -17.25 24.29 -15.07
N GLY A 436 -17.56 23.23 -14.32
CA GLY A 436 -18.35 22.09 -14.81
C GLY A 436 -17.70 21.27 -15.94
N LEU A 437 -16.48 21.60 -16.34
CA LEU A 437 -15.69 20.87 -17.33
C LEU A 437 -15.20 19.53 -16.75
N ASP A 438 -15.21 18.49 -17.58
CA ASP A 438 -14.62 17.19 -17.26
C ASP A 438 -13.08 17.28 -17.17
N VAL A 439 -12.48 16.28 -16.52
CA VAL A 439 -11.05 16.26 -16.16
C VAL A 439 -10.12 16.38 -17.40
N PRO A 440 -10.38 15.70 -18.52
CA PRO A 440 -9.56 15.82 -19.73
C PRO A 440 -9.58 17.23 -20.35
N SER A 441 -10.74 17.89 -20.38
CA SER A 441 -10.87 19.28 -20.89
C SER A 441 -10.05 20.28 -20.08
N ARG A 442 -9.95 20.09 -18.76
CA ARG A 442 -9.14 20.95 -17.89
C ARG A 442 -7.64 20.78 -18.17
N GLN A 443 -7.18 19.55 -18.38
CA GLN A 443 -5.75 19.26 -18.64
C GLN A 443 -5.27 19.90 -19.95
N PHE A 444 -6.07 19.84 -21.01
CA PHE A 444 -5.75 20.50 -22.27
C PHE A 444 -5.85 22.02 -22.18
N LEU A 445 -6.82 22.56 -21.44
CA LEU A 445 -6.87 24.00 -21.15
C LEU A 445 -5.62 24.47 -20.39
N THR A 446 -5.14 23.72 -19.41
CA THR A 446 -3.87 24.02 -18.72
C THR A 446 -2.68 23.97 -19.68
N LEU A 447 -2.62 22.97 -20.58
CA LEU A 447 -1.58 22.90 -21.62
C LEU A 447 -1.67 24.05 -22.65
N CYS A 448 -2.88 24.47 -23.03
CA CYS A 448 -3.14 25.62 -23.89
C CYS A 448 -2.80 26.95 -23.19
N LEU A 449 -3.05 27.05 -21.89
CA LEU A 449 -2.70 28.21 -21.07
C LEU A 449 -1.18 28.34 -20.88
N LEU A 450 -0.48 27.22 -20.65
CA LEU A 450 0.99 27.16 -20.66
C LEU A 450 1.59 27.52 -22.03
N HIS A 451 0.82 27.43 -23.11
CA HIS A 451 1.19 27.86 -24.47
C HIS A 451 0.94 29.36 -24.72
N SER A 452 0.09 30.03 -23.93
CA SER A 452 -0.19 31.46 -24.12
C SER A 452 1.02 32.37 -23.82
N GLU A 453 2.01 31.85 -23.09
CA GLU A 453 3.29 32.52 -22.82
C GLU A 453 4.23 32.53 -24.04
N ASP A 454 4.03 31.65 -25.03
CA ASP A 454 4.85 31.53 -26.25
C ASP A 454 4.24 32.25 -27.48
N GLY A 455 3.19 33.06 -27.28
CA GLY A 455 2.57 33.86 -28.36
C GLY A 455 1.49 33.14 -29.19
N LEU A 456 1.04 31.95 -28.79
CA LEU A 456 0.06 31.12 -29.52
C LEU A 456 -1.42 31.53 -29.41
N ARG A 457 -1.72 32.59 -28.66
CA ARG A 457 -3.11 33.07 -28.51
C ARG A 457 -3.76 33.46 -29.84
N SER A 458 -2.99 33.90 -30.83
CA SER A 458 -3.50 34.23 -32.17
C SER A 458 -3.87 32.98 -32.96
N ALA A 459 -3.00 31.98 -33.05
CA ALA A 459 -3.23 30.82 -33.92
C ALA A 459 -4.40 29.92 -33.50
N VAL A 460 -4.63 29.71 -32.20
CA VAL A 460 -5.77 28.89 -31.71
C VAL A 460 -7.10 29.65 -31.84
N ALA A 461 -7.07 30.98 -31.81
CA ALA A 461 -8.25 31.82 -32.03
C ALA A 461 -8.57 31.97 -33.53
N ASP A 462 -7.54 32.05 -34.39
CA ASP A 462 -7.68 32.31 -35.82
C ASP A 462 -8.10 31.04 -36.63
N ASP A 463 -7.76 29.82 -36.18
CA ASP A 463 -8.22 28.57 -36.82
C ASP A 463 -9.68 28.19 -36.44
N ALA A 464 -10.28 28.88 -35.45
CA ALA A 464 -11.66 28.66 -35.01
C ALA A 464 -12.71 29.31 -35.94
N ASP A 465 -12.30 30.09 -36.94
CA ASP A 465 -13.19 30.72 -37.93
C ASP A 465 -13.76 29.73 -38.98
N GLY A 466 -13.35 28.45 -38.91
CA GLY A 466 -13.89 27.34 -39.69
C GLY A 466 -15.05 26.57 -39.05
N GLY A 467 -16.01 27.25 -38.38
CA GLY A 467 -17.38 26.74 -38.20
C GLY A 467 -17.67 25.62 -37.20
N GLN A 468 -16.70 25.04 -36.48
CA GLN A 468 -16.96 24.10 -35.37
C GLN A 468 -15.98 24.25 -34.20
N ALA A 469 -15.92 25.44 -33.60
CA ALA A 469 -15.56 25.51 -32.18
C ALA A 469 -16.71 24.89 -31.36
N PRO A 470 -16.46 24.10 -30.30
CA PRO A 470 -17.49 23.83 -29.32
C PRO A 470 -17.82 25.19 -28.69
N ARG A 471 -18.95 25.79 -29.09
CA ARG A 471 -19.58 26.82 -28.29
C ARG A 471 -19.92 26.17 -26.95
N LEU A 472 -18.98 26.24 -26.00
CA LEU A 472 -19.27 26.18 -24.58
C LEU A 472 -20.15 27.39 -24.29
N ALA A 473 -21.45 27.22 -24.56
CA ALA A 473 -22.45 28.24 -24.37
C ALA A 473 -22.63 28.48 -22.88
N ALA A 474 -21.80 29.34 -22.30
CA ALA A 474 -22.20 30.18 -21.19
C ALA A 474 -23.12 31.28 -21.75
N ALA A 475 -24.33 30.89 -22.13
CA ALA A 475 -25.41 31.83 -22.37
C ALA A 475 -26.23 31.88 -21.09
N ASP A 476 -25.93 32.84 -20.21
CA ASP A 476 -26.88 33.23 -19.19
C ASP A 476 -28.13 33.79 -19.89
N PRO A 477 -29.34 33.24 -19.64
CA PRO A 477 -30.54 33.89 -20.12
C PRO A 477 -30.73 35.22 -19.37
N PRO A 478 -31.29 36.26 -20.01
CA PRO A 478 -31.54 37.53 -19.34
C PRO A 478 -32.46 37.31 -18.13
N LEU A 479 -31.95 37.66 -16.95
CA LEU A 479 -32.72 37.79 -15.72
C LEU A 479 -33.74 38.92 -15.88
N SER A 480 -34.95 38.60 -16.37
CA SER A 480 -36.17 39.34 -16.09
C SER A 480 -37.37 38.74 -16.82
N ARG A 481 -38.08 37.84 -16.13
CA ARG A 481 -39.56 37.85 -16.10
C ARG A 481 -40.05 36.88 -15.03
N GLU A 482 -40.87 37.40 -14.13
CA GLU A 482 -41.54 36.61 -13.11
C GLU A 482 -42.33 35.45 -13.73
N PRO A 483 -42.36 34.27 -13.08
CA PRO A 483 -43.11 33.13 -13.58
C PRO A 483 -44.61 33.41 -13.46
N SER A 484 -45.33 33.28 -14.58
CA SER A 484 -46.80 33.22 -14.54
C SER A 484 -47.23 31.92 -13.82
N PRO A 485 -48.16 32.00 -12.86
CA PRO A 485 -48.64 30.82 -12.14
C PRO A 485 -49.55 30.00 -13.06
N GLY A 486 -49.05 28.87 -13.58
CA GLY A 486 -49.87 27.93 -14.35
C GLY A 486 -49.18 26.98 -15.33
N ALA A 487 -47.85 26.96 -15.45
CA ALA A 487 -47.17 26.06 -16.38
C ALA A 487 -46.90 24.65 -15.77
N SER A 488 -47.30 23.62 -16.53
CA SER A 488 -47.25 22.18 -16.23
C SER A 488 -45.83 21.63 -15.98
N PRO A 489 -45.65 20.60 -15.14
CA PRO A 489 -44.33 20.10 -14.74
C PRO A 489 -43.81 19.04 -15.72
N GLU A 490 -43.55 19.39 -16.97
CA GLU A 490 -42.80 18.52 -17.89
C GLU A 490 -41.90 19.37 -18.82
N ALA A 491 -40.74 19.76 -18.33
CA ALA A 491 -39.61 20.18 -19.16
C ALA A 491 -38.32 19.59 -18.59
N PRO A 492 -37.44 19.00 -19.43
CA PRO A 492 -36.30 18.23 -18.96
C PRO A 492 -35.23 19.17 -18.40
N ALA A 493 -34.64 18.76 -17.27
CA ALA A 493 -33.51 19.40 -16.64
C ALA A 493 -32.37 19.64 -17.66
N GLY A 494 -31.74 20.81 -17.54
CA GLY A 494 -30.67 21.29 -18.40
C GLY A 494 -29.62 20.22 -18.70
N ARG A 495 -29.39 20.02 -19.99
CA ARG A 495 -28.41 19.08 -20.54
C ARG A 495 -27.00 19.60 -20.23
N ARG A 496 -26.43 19.22 -19.08
CA ARG A 496 -24.98 19.25 -18.87
C ARG A 496 -24.38 18.25 -19.86
N VAL A 497 -23.81 18.75 -20.96
CA VAL A 497 -22.91 17.95 -21.79
C VAL A 497 -21.62 17.81 -20.99
N LEU A 498 -21.57 16.78 -20.15
CA LEU A 498 -20.29 16.24 -19.75
C LEU A 498 -19.68 15.69 -21.04
N CYS A 499 -18.63 16.33 -21.54
CA CYS A 499 -17.78 15.67 -22.52
C CYS A 499 -17.35 14.34 -21.88
N ASP A 500 -17.52 13.23 -22.59
CA ASP A 500 -16.92 11.99 -22.13
C ASP A 500 -15.42 12.05 -22.46
N ALA A 501 -14.60 11.41 -21.63
CA ALA A 501 -13.15 11.44 -21.76
C ALA A 501 -12.65 10.89 -23.12
N ALA A 502 -13.39 9.98 -23.73
CA ALA A 502 -13.06 9.44 -25.04
C ALA A 502 -13.33 10.47 -26.15
N ALA A 503 -14.46 11.18 -26.11
CA ALA A 503 -14.80 12.27 -27.01
C ALA A 503 -13.80 13.42 -26.91
N PHE A 504 -13.34 13.72 -25.68
CA PHE A 504 -12.29 14.71 -25.47
C PHE A 504 -10.94 14.25 -26.04
N ASN A 505 -10.52 13.01 -25.76
CA ASN A 505 -9.29 12.46 -26.32
C ASN A 505 -9.31 12.44 -27.86
N ASP A 506 -10.45 12.10 -28.44
CA ASP A 506 -10.67 12.16 -29.88
C ASP A 506 -10.53 13.58 -30.43
N PHE A 507 -11.06 14.58 -29.73
CA PHE A 507 -10.89 15.98 -30.08
C PHE A 507 -9.42 16.40 -30.02
N ALA A 508 -8.73 16.11 -28.91
CA ALA A 508 -7.31 16.44 -28.73
C ALA A 508 -6.43 15.80 -29.81
N ARG A 509 -6.67 14.53 -30.17
CA ARG A 509 -5.94 13.82 -31.23
C ARG A 509 -6.14 14.41 -32.62
N ARG A 510 -7.30 15.03 -32.88
CA ARG A 510 -7.61 15.68 -34.15
C ARG A 510 -7.05 17.10 -34.24
N HIS A 511 -6.58 17.67 -33.13
CA HIS A 511 -6.04 19.02 -33.13
C HIS A 511 -4.74 19.08 -33.94
N PRO A 512 -4.54 20.06 -34.85
CA PRO A 512 -3.34 20.15 -35.68
C PRO A 512 -2.05 20.17 -34.87
N LEU A 513 -2.04 20.86 -33.72
CA LEU A 513 -0.88 20.93 -32.82
C LEU A 513 -0.72 19.75 -31.85
N TYR A 514 -1.51 18.68 -31.99
CA TYR A 514 -1.41 17.53 -31.10
C TYR A 514 0.01 16.93 -30.99
N PRO A 515 0.78 16.77 -32.09
CA PRO A 515 2.18 16.34 -32.01
C PRO A 515 3.07 17.29 -31.19
N VAL A 516 2.85 18.60 -31.30
CA VAL A 516 3.59 19.63 -30.54
C VAL A 516 3.30 19.53 -29.04
N PHE A 517 2.04 19.35 -28.67
CA PHE A 517 1.67 19.13 -27.27
C PHE A 517 2.30 17.86 -26.70
N ARG A 518 2.29 16.77 -27.49
CA ARG A 518 2.95 15.53 -27.09
C ARG A 518 4.46 15.71 -26.91
N LEU A 519 5.12 16.47 -27.79
CA LEU A 519 6.55 16.74 -27.67
C LEU A 519 6.83 17.45 -26.34
N ARG A 520 6.11 18.53 -26.04
CA ARG A 520 6.32 19.32 -24.82
C ARG A 520 6.06 18.50 -23.55
N VAL A 521 5.00 17.69 -23.54
CA VAL A 521 4.71 16.78 -22.42
C VAL A 521 5.83 15.76 -22.26
N ALA A 522 6.29 15.14 -23.35
CA ALA A 522 7.38 14.17 -23.30
C ALA A 522 8.70 14.80 -22.81
N SER A 523 9.03 16.02 -23.26
CA SER A 523 10.20 16.78 -22.79
C SER A 523 10.10 17.14 -21.31
N PHE A 524 8.97 17.68 -20.87
CA PHE A 524 8.75 18.04 -19.46
C PHE A 524 8.83 16.81 -18.54
N LEU A 525 8.20 15.71 -18.94
CA LEU A 525 8.29 14.44 -18.21
C LEU A 525 9.73 13.92 -18.19
N GLY A 526 10.47 14.03 -19.29
CA GLY A 526 11.90 13.67 -19.34
C GLY A 526 12.73 14.46 -18.32
N GLU A 527 12.53 15.77 -18.21
CA GLU A 527 13.22 16.59 -17.20
C GLU A 527 12.86 16.19 -15.77
N LEU A 528 11.58 15.97 -15.49
CA LEU A 528 11.12 15.54 -14.17
C LEU A 528 11.71 14.17 -13.79
N LEU A 529 11.62 13.19 -14.71
CA LEU A 529 12.17 11.85 -14.51
C LEU A 529 13.68 11.87 -14.32
N SER A 530 14.40 12.73 -15.03
CA SER A 530 15.85 12.88 -14.86
C SER A 530 16.19 13.36 -13.44
N ARG A 531 15.44 14.33 -12.90
CA ARG A 531 15.65 14.82 -11.52
C ARG A 531 15.36 13.74 -10.49
N GLU A 532 14.23 13.05 -10.62
CA GLU A 532 13.86 11.94 -9.74
C GLU A 532 14.88 10.79 -9.83
N LEU A 533 15.39 10.50 -11.03
CA LEU A 533 16.42 9.49 -11.22
C LEU A 533 17.72 9.85 -10.51
N ASP A 534 18.14 11.12 -10.57
CA ASP A 534 19.32 11.59 -9.86
C ASP A 534 19.14 11.46 -8.34
N CYS A 535 17.96 11.80 -7.80
CA CYS A 535 17.60 11.58 -6.40
C CYS A 535 17.64 10.09 -6.02
N ALA A 536 17.05 9.22 -6.85
CA ALA A 536 17.01 7.78 -6.61
C ALA A 536 18.41 7.15 -6.64
N ARG A 537 19.27 7.54 -7.59
CA ARG A 537 20.67 7.08 -7.70
C ARG A 537 21.51 7.55 -6.52
N THR A 538 21.31 8.79 -6.07
CA THR A 538 21.99 9.33 -4.89
C THR A 538 21.58 8.58 -3.64
N SER A 539 20.29 8.21 -3.54
CA SER A 539 19.74 7.45 -2.42
C SER A 539 20.14 5.97 -2.45
N ALA A 540 20.29 5.37 -3.63
CA ALA A 540 20.79 4.00 -3.76
C ALA A 540 22.24 3.91 -3.27
N GLY A 541 23.08 4.88 -3.63
CA GLY A 541 24.50 4.88 -3.23
C GLY A 541 25.25 3.63 -3.72
N PRO A 542 26.52 3.44 -3.28
CA PRO A 542 27.21 2.17 -3.48
C PRO A 542 26.50 1.04 -2.70
N PRO A 543 26.75 -0.25 -3.04
CA PRO A 543 26.28 -1.37 -2.23
C PRO A 543 26.63 -1.11 -0.76
N LEU A 544 25.64 -1.25 0.12
CA LEU A 544 25.84 -1.00 1.55
C LEU A 544 27.01 -1.87 2.02
N PRO A 545 28.13 -1.27 2.46
CA PRO A 545 29.23 -2.04 3.01
C PRO A 545 28.73 -2.78 4.25
N GLU A 546 29.38 -3.89 4.59
CA GLU A 546 29.34 -4.36 5.98
C GLU A 546 29.79 -3.17 6.85
N ASP A 547 29.10 -2.91 7.96
CA ASP A 547 29.43 -1.76 8.80
C ASP A 547 30.89 -1.86 9.31
N ASP A 548 31.42 -0.80 9.93
CA ASP A 548 32.82 -0.79 10.40
C ASP A 548 33.14 -1.93 11.40
N ASP A 549 32.11 -2.59 11.96
CA ASP A 549 32.20 -3.75 12.84
C ASP A 549 32.03 -5.09 12.09
N GLY A 550 31.94 -5.08 10.75
CA GLY A 550 31.70 -6.24 9.90
C GLY A 550 30.28 -6.80 10.03
N ARG A 551 29.33 -6.05 10.58
CA ARG A 551 27.93 -6.48 10.67
C ARG A 551 27.22 -6.13 9.37
N PRO A 552 26.39 -7.05 8.87
CA PRO A 552 25.58 -6.77 7.70
C PRO A 552 24.63 -5.59 8.00
N ALA A 553 24.40 -4.72 7.02
CA ALA A 553 23.41 -3.65 7.11
C ALA A 553 22.05 -4.21 7.59
N SER A 554 21.24 -3.41 8.29
CA SER A 554 19.95 -3.93 8.77
C SER A 554 19.06 -4.34 7.60
N SER A 555 18.13 -5.28 7.83
CA SER A 555 17.16 -5.69 6.80
C SER A 555 16.38 -4.50 6.21
N TRP A 556 16.16 -3.46 7.00
CA TRP A 556 15.56 -2.22 6.57
C TRP A 556 16.46 -1.43 5.63
N ASP A 557 17.73 -1.24 5.97
CA ASP A 557 18.66 -0.46 5.15
C ASP A 557 18.85 -1.14 3.80
N ARG A 558 18.97 -2.48 3.79
CA ARG A 558 18.92 -3.29 2.56
C ARG A 558 17.61 -3.10 1.81
N GLY A 559 16.47 -3.09 2.50
CA GLY A 559 15.17 -2.84 1.91
C GLY A 559 15.06 -1.46 1.25
N LEU A 560 15.56 -0.40 1.89
CA LEU A 560 15.59 0.94 1.30
C LEU A 560 16.54 1.01 0.10
N HIS A 561 17.70 0.37 0.21
CA HIS A 561 18.66 0.30 -0.89
C HIS A 561 18.07 -0.42 -2.11
N ASN A 562 17.46 -1.60 -1.90
CA ASN A 562 16.77 -2.36 -2.94
C ASN A 562 15.61 -1.54 -3.53
N PHE A 563 14.85 -0.81 -2.70
CA PHE A 563 13.79 0.09 -3.17
C PHE A 563 14.35 1.18 -4.10
N ALA A 564 15.41 1.88 -3.68
CA ALA A 564 16.04 2.92 -4.47
C ALA A 564 16.64 2.39 -5.79
N GLN A 565 17.20 1.18 -5.78
CA GLN A 565 17.70 0.51 -6.98
C GLN A 565 16.58 0.18 -7.97
N VAL A 566 15.50 -0.45 -7.51
CA VAL A 566 14.35 -0.77 -8.37
C VAL A 566 13.72 0.51 -8.91
N ALA A 567 13.56 1.54 -8.08
CA ALA A 567 13.06 2.85 -8.50
C ALA A 567 13.96 3.48 -9.57
N SER A 568 15.29 3.43 -9.40
CA SER A 568 16.25 3.95 -10.39
C SER A 568 16.14 3.23 -11.73
N ILE A 569 16.08 1.89 -11.74
CA ILE A 569 15.92 1.10 -12.98
C ILE A 569 14.59 1.44 -13.68
N CYS A 570 13.52 1.63 -12.89
CA CYS A 570 12.21 2.01 -13.38
C CYS A 570 12.22 3.41 -14.02
N LEU A 571 12.84 4.38 -13.36
CA LEU A 571 12.99 5.77 -13.82
C LEU A 571 13.89 5.86 -15.06
N GLU A 572 14.98 5.10 -15.13
CA GLU A 572 15.84 5.00 -16.32
C GLU A 572 15.06 4.54 -17.54
N ARG A 573 14.30 3.44 -17.40
CA ARG A 573 13.47 2.91 -18.49
C ARG A 573 12.38 3.89 -18.91
N ALA A 574 11.79 4.62 -17.96
CA ALA A 574 10.78 5.65 -18.25
C ALA A 574 11.42 6.83 -19.00
N LEU A 575 12.61 7.27 -18.57
CA LEU A 575 13.38 8.33 -19.21
C LEU A 575 13.78 7.95 -20.64
N GLU A 576 14.27 6.72 -20.86
CA GLU A 576 14.57 6.19 -22.20
C GLU A 576 13.35 6.25 -23.13
N ARG A 577 12.16 5.91 -22.63
CA ARG A 577 10.91 6.00 -23.40
C ARG A 577 10.53 7.45 -23.72
N CYS A 578 10.69 8.38 -22.76
CA CYS A 578 10.46 9.80 -22.97
C CYS A 578 11.44 10.37 -24.01
N SER A 579 12.73 10.05 -23.91
CA SER A 579 13.75 10.46 -24.89
C SER A 579 13.43 9.93 -26.29
N ALA A 580 13.10 8.64 -26.42
CA ALA A 580 12.71 8.05 -27.70
C ALA A 580 11.41 8.68 -28.28
N ALA A 581 10.48 9.12 -27.42
CA ALA A 581 9.28 9.83 -27.84
C ALA A 581 9.60 11.26 -28.32
N VAL A 582 10.49 11.97 -27.62
CA VAL A 582 10.98 13.30 -28.00
C VAL A 582 11.68 13.24 -29.35
N GLU A 583 12.61 12.30 -29.55
CA GLU A 583 13.32 12.10 -30.82
C GLU A 583 12.33 11.87 -31.97
N ARG A 584 11.38 10.94 -31.79
CA ARG A 584 10.37 10.64 -32.81
C ARG A 584 9.46 11.82 -33.11
N LEU A 585 9.04 12.57 -32.10
CA LEU A 585 8.16 13.73 -32.28
C LEU A 585 8.91 14.94 -32.84
N ALA A 586 10.22 15.07 -32.60
CA ALA A 586 11.04 16.11 -33.19
C ALA A 586 11.20 15.95 -34.71
N GLU A 587 11.05 14.73 -35.24
CA GLU A 587 11.03 14.42 -36.68
C GLU A 587 9.64 14.61 -37.31
N ASP A 588 8.58 14.84 -36.52
CA ASP A 588 7.23 15.04 -37.02
C ASP A 588 7.13 16.36 -37.82
N GLU A 589 6.63 16.30 -39.06
CA GLU A 589 6.57 17.46 -39.95
C GLU A 589 5.82 18.65 -39.35
N VAL A 590 4.78 18.40 -38.54
CA VAL A 590 4.01 19.45 -37.88
C VAL A 590 4.86 20.13 -36.81
N VAL A 591 5.60 19.33 -36.04
CA VAL A 591 6.51 19.83 -35.00
C VAL A 591 7.65 20.64 -35.61
N VAL A 592 8.29 20.12 -36.67
CA VAL A 592 9.38 20.83 -37.38
C VAL A 592 8.88 22.18 -37.88
N ARG A 593 7.75 22.22 -38.61
CA ARG A 593 7.15 23.45 -39.12
C ARG A 593 6.85 24.45 -38.00
N TYR A 594 6.28 23.97 -36.90
CA TYR A 594 5.99 24.79 -35.73
C TYR A 594 7.26 25.39 -35.10
N LEU A 595 8.30 24.58 -34.92
CA LEU A 595 9.58 25.06 -34.37
C LEU A 595 10.30 26.04 -35.30
N GLU A 596 10.24 25.83 -36.62
CA GLU A 596 10.76 26.77 -37.62
C GLU A 596 10.02 28.12 -37.58
N GLN A 597 8.70 28.09 -37.45
CA GLN A 597 7.88 29.29 -37.33
C GLN A 597 8.26 30.11 -36.09
N ILE A 598 8.47 29.45 -34.95
CA ILE A 598 8.93 30.13 -33.72
C ILE A 598 10.32 30.73 -33.92
N ARG A 599 11.26 29.98 -34.51
CA ARG A 599 12.63 30.46 -34.77
C ARG A 599 12.69 31.63 -35.75
N GLY A 600 11.78 31.69 -36.70
CA GLY A 600 11.69 32.79 -37.68
C GLY A 600 10.99 34.05 -37.16
N SER A 601 10.34 33.97 -35.99
CA SER A 601 9.53 35.06 -35.41
C SER A 601 10.24 35.85 -34.32
N GLY A 602 11.43 35.42 -33.89
CA GLY A 602 12.30 36.12 -32.93
C GLY A 602 13.55 36.67 -33.60
#